data_AF-A0A1L1STP0-F1
#
_entry.id   AF-A0A1L1STP0-F1
#
_cell.length_a   1.000
_cell.length_b   1.000
_cell.length_c   1.000
_cell.angle_alpha   90.00
_cell.angle_beta   90.00
_cell.angle_gamma   90.00
#
_symmetry.space_group_name_H-M   'P 1'
#
loop_
_entity.id
_entity.type
_entity.pdbx_description
1 polymer ?
#
loop_
_entity_poly.entity_id
_entity_poly.type
_entity_poly.pdbx_seq_one_letter_code
_entity_poly.pdbx_strand_id
1 'polypeptide(L)'
;VKLKPHEEPLRSEILSGKFTILNVRDPTGASIALFTARLHHPHKSAQHVVLQALFYLLDRAVDSFETQRNGLVFIYDMCGSNYANFELDLGKKVLNLLKIQILKTSEVTQHLPRECLPENLGGYVKIDLATWNFQFLPQVNGHP
;
A
#
# COMPACT_ATOMS: atom_id res chain seq x y z
N VAL A 1 5.67 13.89 -15.80
CA VAL A 1 5.71 14.77 -14.61
C VAL A 1 6.69 14.17 -13.62
N LYS A 2 7.69 14.92 -13.14
CA LYS A 2 8.65 14.42 -12.13
C LYS A 2 8.01 14.56 -10.76
N LEU A 3 7.66 13.43 -10.12
CA LEU A 3 7.14 13.45 -8.75
C LEU A 3 8.25 13.88 -7.79
N LYS A 4 7.87 14.65 -6.77
CA LYS A 4 8.77 15.13 -5.73
C LYS A 4 8.32 14.59 -4.38
N PRO A 5 8.75 13.36 -4.03
CA PRO A 5 8.17 12.60 -2.91
C PRO A 5 8.52 13.19 -1.53
N HIS A 6 9.51 14.09 -1.46
CA HIS A 6 9.91 14.79 -0.24
C HIS A 6 9.19 16.13 -0.02
N GLU A 7 8.43 16.63 -1.01
CA GLU A 7 7.68 17.88 -0.87
C GLU A 7 6.25 17.61 -0.37
N GLU A 8 5.72 18.52 0.44
CA GLU A 8 4.29 18.50 0.80
C GLU A 8 3.43 18.84 -0.43
N PRO A 9 2.21 18.28 -0.54
CA PRO A 9 1.55 17.37 0.40
C PRO A 9 1.89 15.88 0.19
N LEU A 10 2.73 15.55 -0.80
CA LEU A 10 3.01 14.17 -1.19
C LEU A 10 3.78 13.40 -0.10
N ARG A 11 4.72 14.07 0.57
CA ARG A 11 5.50 13.49 1.66
C ARG A 11 4.62 12.96 2.79
N SER A 12 3.72 13.80 3.32
CA SER A 12 2.81 13.39 4.40
C SER A 12 1.87 12.26 3.96
N GLU A 13 1.44 12.26 2.69
CA GLU A 13 0.59 11.20 2.15
C GLU A 13 1.33 9.85 2.07
N ILE A 14 2.59 9.84 1.62
CA ILE A 14 3.43 8.62 1.60
C ILE A 14 3.68 8.11 3.03
N LEU A 15 3.98 9.01 3.96
CA LEU A 15 4.27 8.66 5.37
C LEU A 15 3.01 8.29 6.18
N SER A 16 1.81 8.45 5.61
CA SER A 16 0.54 8.23 6.32
C SER A 16 0.29 6.77 6.73
N GLY A 17 1.05 5.82 6.17
CA GLY A 17 0.85 4.39 6.38
C GLY A 17 -0.40 3.81 5.71
N LYS A 18 -1.21 4.63 5.02
CA LYS A 18 -2.37 4.16 4.24
C LYS A 18 -1.96 3.15 3.18
N PHE A 19 -0.78 3.31 2.59
CA PHE A 19 -0.19 2.38 1.65
C PHE A 19 1.14 1.87 2.15
N THR A 20 1.30 0.55 2.18
CA THR A 20 2.51 -0.13 2.64
C THR A 20 2.83 -1.31 1.74
N ILE A 21 4.12 -1.54 1.45
CA ILE A 21 4.58 -2.82 0.89
C ILE A 21 5.12 -3.65 2.04
N LEU A 22 4.61 -4.87 2.21
CA LEU A 22 5.08 -5.76 3.28
C LEU A 22 6.51 -6.24 2.95
N ASN A 23 7.30 -6.45 3.99
CA ASN A 23 8.64 -7.04 3.89
C ASN A 23 8.62 -8.55 3.63
N VAL A 24 7.44 -9.13 3.47
CA VAL A 24 7.21 -10.53 3.12
C VAL A 24 6.57 -10.62 1.73
N ARG A 25 6.77 -11.77 1.10
CA ARG A 25 6.17 -12.13 -0.19
C ARG A 25 5.19 -13.26 0.00
N ASP A 26 4.29 -13.44 -0.95
CA ASP A 26 3.45 -14.64 -1.00
C ASP A 26 4.28 -15.89 -1.39
N PRO A 27 3.70 -17.11 -1.33
CA PRO A 27 4.41 -18.34 -1.74
C PRO A 27 4.88 -18.38 -3.19
N THR A 28 4.28 -17.56 -4.07
CA THR A 28 4.70 -17.44 -5.47
C THR A 28 5.86 -16.47 -5.65
N GLY A 29 6.24 -15.75 -4.60
CA GLY A 29 7.25 -14.71 -4.60
C GLY A 29 6.73 -13.34 -5.02
N ALA A 30 5.42 -13.15 -5.13
CA ALA A 30 4.80 -11.87 -5.43
C ALA A 30 4.93 -10.91 -4.24
N SER A 31 5.21 -9.64 -4.52
CA SER A 31 5.25 -8.60 -3.48
C SER A 31 3.84 -8.33 -2.96
N ILE A 32 3.68 -8.08 -1.66
CA ILE A 32 2.37 -7.78 -1.08
C ILE A 32 2.26 -6.28 -0.82
N ALA A 33 1.34 -5.62 -1.53
CA ALA A 33 0.95 -4.24 -1.30
C ALA A 33 -0.36 -4.19 -0.49
N LEU A 34 -0.42 -3.30 0.48
CA LEU A 34 -1.57 -3.14 1.38
C LEU A 34 -2.05 -1.69 1.33
N PHE A 35 -3.34 -1.51 1.06
CA PHE A 35 -4.04 -0.24 1.27
C PHE A 35 -5.00 -0.35 2.45
N THR A 36 -4.79 0.41 3.52
CA THR A 36 -5.59 0.39 4.74
C THR A 36 -6.66 1.47 4.71
N ALA A 37 -7.88 1.11 4.29
CA ALA A 37 -8.94 2.08 3.98
C ALA A 37 -9.35 2.95 5.19
N ARG A 38 -9.33 2.41 6.42
CA ARG A 38 -9.70 3.17 7.63
C ARG A 38 -8.82 4.41 7.86
N LEU A 39 -7.58 4.41 7.34
CA LEU A 39 -6.66 5.54 7.44
C LEU A 39 -6.91 6.58 6.33
N HIS A 40 -7.66 6.24 5.27
CA HIS A 40 -7.97 7.16 4.19
C HIS A 40 -9.05 8.15 4.60
N HIS A 41 -8.71 9.44 4.57
CA HIS A 41 -9.62 10.54 4.90
C HIS A 41 -9.69 11.50 3.70
N PRO A 42 -10.67 11.35 2.79
CA PRO A 42 -10.79 12.16 1.58
C PRO A 42 -10.83 13.68 1.83
N HIS A 43 -11.32 14.09 3.01
CA HIS A 43 -11.39 15.51 3.39
C HIS A 43 -10.04 16.09 3.86
N LYS A 44 -9.05 15.26 4.18
CA LYS A 44 -7.74 15.69 4.67
C LYS A 44 -6.66 15.75 3.58
N SER A 45 -6.83 14.97 2.50
CA SER A 45 -5.87 14.88 1.42
C SER A 45 -6.58 14.92 0.08
N ALA A 46 -6.14 15.78 -0.83
CA ALA A 46 -6.69 15.81 -2.18
C ALA A 46 -6.41 14.50 -2.92
N GLN A 47 -7.42 13.98 -3.62
CA GLN A 47 -7.35 12.70 -4.35
C GLN A 47 -6.10 12.53 -5.21
N HIS A 48 -5.71 13.57 -5.95
CA HIS A 48 -4.56 13.49 -6.85
C HIS A 48 -3.25 13.22 -6.09
N VAL A 49 -3.13 13.69 -4.85
CA VAL A 49 -1.97 13.45 -3.98
C VAL A 49 -1.94 11.99 -3.54
N VAL A 50 -3.10 11.43 -3.19
CA VAL A 50 -3.25 10.01 -2.81
C VAL A 50 -2.84 9.10 -3.97
N LEU A 51 -3.30 9.43 -5.18
CA LEU A 51 -2.91 8.70 -6.38
C LEU A 51 -1.42 8.85 -6.69
N GLN A 52 -0.85 10.04 -6.55
CA GLN A 52 0.59 10.26 -6.73
C GLN A 52 1.42 9.43 -5.75
N ALA A 53 1.01 9.38 -4.47
CA ALA A 53 1.65 8.55 -3.45
C ALA A 53 1.55 7.07 -3.81
N LEU A 54 0.35 6.61 -4.18
CA LEU A 54 0.12 5.23 -4.60
C LEU A 54 0.99 4.84 -5.79
N PHE A 55 1.00 5.64 -6.86
CA PHE A 55 1.81 5.37 -8.04
C PHE A 55 3.30 5.40 -7.73
N TYR A 56 3.75 6.35 -6.92
CA TYR A 56 5.15 6.41 -6.48
C TYR A 56 5.56 5.13 -5.74
N LEU A 57 4.76 4.68 -4.78
CA LEU A 57 5.09 3.51 -3.97
C LEU A 57 4.99 2.20 -4.78
N LEU A 58 4.05 2.10 -5.72
CA LEU A 58 3.99 1.00 -6.67
C LEU A 58 5.20 0.99 -7.62
N ASP A 59 5.61 2.15 -8.16
CA ASP A 59 6.81 2.30 -9.00
C ASP A 59 8.05 1.79 -8.27
N ARG A 60 8.25 2.23 -7.02
CA ARG A 60 9.35 1.73 -6.18
C ARG A 60 9.24 0.22 -5.89
N ALA A 61 8.03 -0.32 -5.71
CA ALA A 61 7.84 -1.75 -5.46
C ALA A 61 8.23 -2.61 -6.66
N VAL A 62 8.00 -2.10 -7.88
CA VAL A 62 8.36 -2.77 -9.13
C VAL A 62 9.82 -2.56 -9.55
N ASP A 63 10.61 -1.74 -8.85
CA ASP A 63 12.07 -1.70 -9.05
C ASP A 63 12.74 -3.05 -8.68
N SER A 64 12.08 -3.85 -7.84
CA SER A 64 12.55 -5.18 -7.45
C SER A 64 12.37 -6.21 -8.59
N PHE A 65 13.46 -6.88 -8.97
CA PHE A 65 13.44 -7.92 -10.00
C PHE A 65 12.46 -9.06 -9.68
N GLU A 66 12.38 -9.47 -8.41
CA GLU A 66 11.43 -10.49 -7.96
C GLU A 66 9.97 -10.03 -8.15
N THR A 67 9.67 -8.76 -7.88
CA THR A 67 8.33 -8.19 -8.10
C THR A 67 8.01 -8.10 -9.58
N GLN A 68 8.97 -7.74 -10.44
CA GLN A 68 8.77 -7.76 -11.89
C GLN A 68 8.48 -9.16 -12.42
N ARG A 69 9.15 -10.18 -11.85
CA ARG A 69 9.04 -11.57 -12.28
C ARG A 69 7.76 -12.25 -11.77
N ASN A 70 7.46 -12.08 -10.48
CA ASN A 70 6.40 -12.82 -9.78
C ASN A 70 5.12 -11.97 -9.61
N GLY A 71 5.19 -10.67 -9.90
CA GLY A 71 4.07 -9.75 -9.80
C GLY A 71 3.86 -9.20 -8.39
N LEU A 72 2.66 -8.66 -8.19
CA LEU A 72 2.24 -7.97 -6.98
C LEU A 72 0.82 -8.39 -6.61
N VAL A 73 0.63 -8.72 -5.34
CA VAL A 73 -0.68 -8.95 -4.73
C VAL A 73 -1.09 -7.67 -4.02
N PHE A 74 -2.23 -7.10 -4.41
CA PHE A 74 -2.76 -5.89 -3.81
C PHE A 74 -3.92 -6.22 -2.89
N ILE A 75 -3.76 -5.90 -1.60
CA ILE A 75 -4.78 -6.09 -0.58
C ILE A 75 -5.41 -4.73 -0.27
N TYR A 76 -6.70 -4.59 -0.54
CA TYR A 76 -7.48 -3.43 -0.12
C TYR A 76 -8.21 -3.77 1.20
N ASP A 77 -7.62 -3.39 2.32
CA ASP A 77 -8.16 -3.67 3.64
C ASP A 77 -9.29 -2.71 4.00
N MET A 78 -10.51 -3.24 3.99
CA MET A 78 -11.74 -2.53 4.37
C MET A 78 -12.07 -2.64 5.87
N CYS A 79 -11.33 -3.41 6.66
CA CYS A 79 -11.64 -3.63 8.07
C CYS A 79 -11.61 -2.32 8.86
N GLY A 80 -12.71 -2.04 9.57
CA GLY A 80 -12.86 -0.81 10.36
C GLY A 80 -13.02 0.48 9.55
N SER A 81 -13.18 0.38 8.23
CA SER A 81 -13.55 1.53 7.40
C SER A 81 -15.06 1.80 7.44
N ASN A 82 -15.45 3.03 7.12
CA ASN A 82 -16.84 3.45 6.93
C ASN A 82 -16.99 4.23 5.61
N TYR A 83 -18.22 4.65 5.28
CA TYR A 83 -18.51 5.35 4.02
C TYR A 83 -17.70 6.64 3.82
N ALA A 84 -17.33 7.35 4.89
CA ALA A 84 -16.51 8.56 4.79
C ALA A 84 -15.05 8.24 4.40
N ASN A 85 -14.62 6.98 4.50
CA ASN A 85 -13.31 6.53 4.04
C ASN A 85 -13.31 6.10 2.56
N PHE A 86 -14.46 6.01 1.89
CA PHE A 86 -14.52 5.46 0.54
C PHE A 86 -14.51 6.56 -0.52
N GLU A 87 -13.60 6.45 -1.49
CA GLU A 87 -13.57 7.33 -2.65
C GLU A 87 -13.73 6.50 -3.93
N LEU A 88 -14.91 6.61 -4.57
CA LEU A 88 -15.29 5.79 -5.72
C LEU A 88 -14.30 5.87 -6.88
N ASP A 89 -13.79 7.08 -7.16
CA ASP A 89 -12.90 7.29 -8.30
C ASP A 89 -11.48 6.79 -8.04
N LEU A 90 -11.02 6.80 -6.78
CA LEU A 90 -9.78 6.11 -6.40
C LEU A 90 -9.95 4.61 -6.59
N GLY A 91 -11.07 4.05 -6.11
CA GLY A 91 -11.43 2.66 -6.33
C GLY A 91 -11.32 2.29 -7.80
N LYS A 92 -12.07 2.96 -8.70
CA LYS A 92 -12.03 2.71 -10.15
C LYS A 92 -10.62 2.75 -10.75
N LYS A 93 -9.78 3.72 -10.35
CA LYS A 93 -8.41 3.83 -10.84
C LYS A 93 -7.55 2.65 -10.39
N VAL A 94 -7.64 2.26 -9.12
CA VAL A 94 -6.96 1.06 -8.61
C VAL A 94 -7.47 -0.19 -9.33
N LEU A 95 -8.79 -0.28 -9.55
CA LEU A 95 -9.39 -1.45 -10.21
C LEU A 95 -8.96 -1.59 -11.68
N ASN A 96 -8.74 -0.49 -12.39
CA ASN A 96 -8.25 -0.53 -13.77
C ASN A 96 -6.79 -0.96 -13.88
N LEU A 97 -6.01 -0.88 -12.80
CA LEU A 97 -4.58 -1.19 -12.81
C LEU A 97 -4.28 -2.65 -12.50
N LEU A 98 -5.22 -3.40 -11.89
CA LEU A 98 -4.93 -4.67 -11.23
C LEU A 98 -5.99 -5.72 -11.51
N LYS A 99 -5.59 -7.01 -11.52
CA LYS A 99 -6.54 -8.12 -11.46
C LYS A 99 -7.04 -8.26 -10.02
N ILE A 100 -8.35 -8.36 -9.84
CA ILE A 100 -8.98 -8.27 -8.51
C ILE A 100 -9.77 -9.51 -8.20
N GLN A 101 -9.56 -9.99 -6.97
CA GLN A 101 -10.42 -10.95 -6.31
C GLN A 101 -10.93 -10.28 -5.02
N ILE A 102 -12.24 -10.24 -4.85
CA ILE A 102 -12.87 -9.73 -3.61
C ILE A 102 -13.03 -10.92 -2.67
N LEU A 103 -12.43 -10.83 -1.48
CA LEU A 103 -12.45 -11.87 -0.46
C LEU A 103 -13.06 -11.33 0.83
N LYS A 104 -13.83 -12.16 1.54
CA LYS A 104 -14.13 -11.85 2.95
C LYS A 104 -12.90 -12.07 3.79
N THR A 105 -12.77 -11.35 4.90
CA THR A 105 -11.65 -11.54 5.85
C THR A 105 -11.55 -12.98 6.34
N SER A 106 -12.68 -13.69 6.52
CA SER A 106 -12.70 -15.10 6.92
C SER A 106 -12.13 -16.07 5.86
N GLU A 107 -12.06 -15.64 4.61
CA GLU A 107 -11.65 -16.45 3.45
C GLU A 107 -10.22 -16.10 2.99
N VAL A 108 -9.64 -15.00 3.49
CA VAL A 108 -8.32 -14.51 3.05
C VAL A 108 -7.21 -15.54 3.32
N THR A 109 -7.29 -16.27 4.43
CA THR A 109 -6.31 -17.30 4.80
C THR A 109 -6.39 -18.57 3.96
N GLN A 110 -7.46 -18.74 3.18
CA GLN A 110 -7.58 -19.82 2.19
C GLN A 110 -6.82 -19.48 0.89
N HIS A 111 -6.51 -18.20 0.68
CA HIS A 111 -5.87 -17.69 -0.54
C HIS A 111 -4.42 -17.26 -0.30
N LEU A 112 -4.13 -16.72 0.89
CA LEU A 112 -2.80 -16.32 1.31
C LEU A 112 -2.48 -16.96 2.66
N PRO A 113 -1.27 -17.52 2.83
CA PRO A 113 -0.89 -18.14 4.08
C PRO A 113 -0.65 -17.05 5.15
N ARG A 114 -0.78 -17.43 6.42
CA ARG A 114 -0.82 -16.48 7.56
C ARG A 114 0.51 -15.74 7.74
N GLU A 115 1.60 -16.37 7.34
CA GLU A 115 2.96 -15.85 7.38
C GLU A 115 3.16 -14.65 6.45
N CYS A 116 2.28 -14.50 5.45
CA CYS A 116 2.32 -13.44 4.45
C CYS A 116 1.29 -12.33 4.75
N LEU A 117 0.41 -12.54 5.73
CA LEU A 117 -0.70 -11.65 6.03
C LEU A 117 -0.43 -10.79 7.27
N PRO A 118 -0.89 -9.53 7.26
CA PRO A 118 -0.90 -8.69 8.46
C PRO A 118 -1.72 -9.27 9.61
N GLU A 119 -1.32 -8.97 10.86
CA GLU A 119 -2.05 -9.38 12.07
C GLU A 119 -3.53 -8.95 12.04
N ASN A 120 -3.84 -7.74 11.53
CA ASN A 120 -5.22 -7.24 11.41
C ASN A 120 -6.08 -8.02 10.40
N LEU A 121 -5.46 -8.82 9.53
CA LEU A 121 -6.13 -9.72 8.58
C LEU A 121 -6.01 -11.20 9.00
N GLY A 122 -5.60 -11.47 10.23
CA GLY A 122 -5.51 -12.81 10.80
C GLY A 122 -4.17 -13.51 10.55
N GLY A 123 -3.17 -12.82 10.01
CA GLY A 123 -1.81 -13.34 9.82
C GLY A 123 -0.87 -13.08 11.00
N TYR A 124 0.44 -13.17 10.72
CA TYR A 124 1.52 -13.00 11.71
C TYR A 124 2.44 -11.81 11.42
N VAL A 125 2.24 -11.11 10.29
CA VAL A 125 3.09 -10.02 9.87
C VAL A 125 2.76 -8.77 10.67
N LYS A 126 3.77 -8.26 11.38
CA LYS A 126 3.71 -6.94 12.03
C LYS A 126 4.07 -5.88 11.01
N ILE A 127 3.17 -4.91 10.83
CA ILE A 127 3.43 -3.78 9.95
C ILE A 127 4.33 -2.78 10.69
N ASP A 128 5.58 -2.68 10.25
CA ASP A 128 6.52 -1.66 10.72
C ASP A 128 6.58 -0.50 9.73
N LEU A 129 5.81 0.55 10.03
CA LEU A 129 5.77 1.78 9.23
C LEU A 129 7.10 2.54 9.23
N ALA A 130 7.93 2.41 10.27
CA ALA A 130 9.19 3.14 10.35
C ALA A 130 10.21 2.58 9.34
N THR A 131 10.35 1.26 9.29
CA THR A 131 11.20 0.58 8.30
C THR A 131 10.71 0.86 6.87
N TRP A 132 9.39 0.78 6.66
CA TRP A 132 8.77 1.13 5.37
C TRP A 132 9.11 2.56 4.92
N ASN A 133 8.91 3.53 5.80
CA ASN A 133 9.19 4.94 5.49
C ASN A 133 10.66 5.17 5.15
N PHE A 134 11.59 4.51 5.85
CA PHE A 134 13.02 4.64 5.57
C PHE A 134 13.40 4.09 4.19
N GLN A 135 12.80 2.98 3.78
CA GLN A 135 13.13 2.32 2.51
C GLN A 135 12.62 3.11 1.29
N PHE A 136 11.48 3.80 1.39
CA PHE A 136 10.81 4.43 0.24
C PHE A 136 10.78 5.95 0.26
N LEU A 137 11.13 6.55 1.40
CA LEU A 137 11.49 7.96 1.55
C LEU A 137 12.82 8.05 2.33
N PRO A 138 13.94 7.60 1.75
CA PRO A 138 15.23 7.80 2.39
C PRO A 138 15.43 9.30 2.66
N GLN A 139 15.88 9.64 3.88
CA GLN A 139 16.18 11.03 4.20
C GLN A 139 17.19 11.56 3.18
N VAL A 140 16.90 12.70 2.56
CA VAL A 140 17.92 13.43 1.81
C VAL A 140 18.96 13.82 2.85
N ASN A 141 20.16 13.24 2.78
CA ASN A 141 21.27 13.55 3.70
C ASN A 141 21.57 15.05 3.65
N GLY A 142 20.93 15.81 4.52
CA GLY A 142 21.33 17.14 4.94
C GLY A 142 22.05 16.98 6.27
N HIS A 143 23.35 16.73 6.19
CA HIS A 143 24.25 17.02 7.31
C HIS A 143 24.04 18.49 7.75
N PRO A 144 24.00 18.81 9.06
CA PRO A 144 24.65 20.03 9.52
C PRO A 144 26.17 19.90 9.39
#